data_AF-A0A838KSE6-F1
#
_entry.id   AF-A0A838KSE6-F1
#
_cell.length_a   1.000
_cell.length_b   1.000
_cell.length_c   1.000
_cell.angle_alpha   90.00
_cell.angle_beta   90.00
_cell.angle_gamma   90.00
#
_symmetry.space_group_name_H-M   'P 1'
#
loop_
_entity.id
_entity.type
_entity.pdbx_description
1 polymer ?
#
loop_
_entity_poly.entity_id
_entity_poly.type
_entity_poly.pdbx_seq_one_letter_code
_entity_poly.pdbx_strand_id
1 'polypeptide(L)'
;MARDLSAGADFSITRLTILKSLCEDPEIRAHFALYLARHTSRRANSGPLSGDEPRNGLITNSVERLGSYVESPSDPEREALREVLRELESVNNEYESIPYGMVRIIRDKIVLIVEHAVRCVLSPYSAPSEAYDLARAYAERYNPRYGTGLIPESAPLVMDIVDFWCDYYSIDRDDL
;
A
#
# COMPACT_ATOMS: atom_id res chain seq x y z
N MET A 1 -1.79 -18.27 -6.82
CA MET A 1 -2.08 -16.89 -7.33
C MET A 1 -0.85 -16.23 -7.93
N ALA A 2 0.22 -15.93 -7.17
CA ALA A 2 1.40 -15.25 -7.73
C ALA A 2 2.10 -16.11 -8.81
N ARG A 3 2.24 -17.42 -8.57
CA ARG A 3 2.75 -18.41 -9.56
C ARG A 3 1.90 -18.40 -10.85
N ASP A 4 0.58 -18.40 -10.72
CA ASP A 4 -0.35 -18.39 -11.87
C ASP A 4 -0.28 -17.08 -12.66
N LEU A 5 -0.16 -15.93 -11.98
CA LEU A 5 0.03 -14.63 -12.63
C LEU A 5 1.33 -14.64 -13.45
N SER A 6 2.42 -15.19 -12.91
CA SER A 6 3.68 -15.36 -13.64
C SER A 6 3.55 -16.29 -14.86
N ALA A 7 2.59 -17.23 -14.84
CA ALA A 7 2.27 -18.11 -15.96
C ALA A 7 1.29 -17.48 -16.98
N GLY A 8 0.88 -16.23 -16.78
CA GLY A 8 0.02 -15.48 -17.72
C GLY A 8 -1.46 -15.43 -17.34
N ALA A 9 -1.85 -15.90 -16.15
CA ALA A 9 -3.20 -15.73 -15.65
C ALA A 9 -3.50 -14.27 -15.28
N ASP A 10 -4.78 -13.92 -15.23
CA ASP A 10 -5.29 -12.69 -14.65
C ASP A 10 -6.40 -12.99 -13.63
N PHE A 11 -6.51 -12.14 -12.62
CA PHE A 11 -7.52 -12.25 -11.58
C PHE A 11 -8.17 -10.90 -11.29
N SER A 12 -9.42 -10.96 -10.85
CA SER A 12 -10.08 -9.79 -10.29
C SER A 12 -9.37 -9.31 -9.03
N ILE A 13 -9.23 -7.99 -8.93
CA ILE A 13 -8.70 -7.30 -7.76
C ILE A 13 -9.48 -7.61 -6.47
N THR A 14 -10.74 -8.05 -6.59
CA THR A 14 -11.56 -8.49 -5.44
C THR A 14 -10.98 -9.67 -4.68
N ARG A 15 -10.05 -10.44 -5.27
CA ARG A 15 -9.33 -11.50 -4.54
C ARG A 15 -8.55 -10.96 -3.35
N LEU A 16 -8.11 -9.71 -3.38
CA LEU A 16 -7.42 -9.09 -2.25
C LEU A 16 -8.34 -8.75 -1.08
N THR A 17 -9.67 -8.92 -1.20
CA THR A 17 -10.61 -8.66 -0.10
C THR A 17 -10.39 -9.57 1.11
N ILE A 18 -9.73 -10.72 0.94
CA ILE A 18 -9.28 -11.58 2.05
C ILE A 18 -8.36 -10.85 3.03
N LEU A 19 -7.65 -9.81 2.58
CA LEU A 19 -6.80 -8.98 3.44
C LEU A 19 -7.63 -8.22 4.50
N LYS A 20 -8.93 -7.99 4.26
CA LYS A 20 -9.80 -7.35 5.25
C LYS A 20 -9.89 -8.18 6.53
N SER A 21 -10.03 -9.51 6.40
CA SER A 21 -10.08 -10.40 7.57
C SER A 21 -8.69 -10.64 8.16
N LEU A 22 -7.65 -10.76 7.31
CA LEU A 22 -6.28 -10.98 7.80
C LEU A 22 -5.71 -9.77 8.57
N CYS A 23 -6.22 -8.57 8.29
CA CYS A 23 -5.80 -7.33 8.94
C CYS A 23 -6.77 -6.86 10.05
N GLU A 24 -7.57 -7.76 10.63
CA GLU A 24 -8.43 -7.44 11.78
C GLU A 24 -7.58 -7.06 13.01
N ASP A 25 -6.51 -7.82 13.26
CA ASP A 25 -5.55 -7.55 14.33
C ASP A 25 -4.78 -6.24 14.06
N PRO A 26 -4.82 -5.26 14.98
CA PRO A 26 -4.14 -3.98 14.81
C PRO A 26 -2.62 -4.06 14.67
N GLU A 27 -1.97 -4.99 15.38
CA GLU A 27 -0.52 -5.16 15.35
C GLU A 27 -0.08 -5.75 14.02
N ILE A 28 -0.74 -6.83 13.59
CA ILE A 28 -0.47 -7.47 12.29
C ILE A 28 -0.65 -6.49 11.15
N ARG A 29 -1.75 -5.74 11.19
CA ARG A 29 -2.08 -4.73 10.19
C ARG A 29 -1.04 -3.61 10.13
N ALA A 30 -0.57 -3.13 11.27
CA ALA A 30 0.49 -2.13 11.34
C ALA A 30 1.79 -2.63 10.69
N HIS A 31 2.19 -3.87 10.99
CA HIS A 31 3.36 -4.49 10.37
C HIS A 31 3.19 -4.70 8.87
N PHE A 32 2.01 -5.12 8.42
CA PHE A 32 1.68 -5.27 7.00
C PHE A 32 1.76 -3.93 6.26
N ALA A 33 1.18 -2.88 6.84
CA ALA A 33 1.20 -1.53 6.27
C ALA A 33 2.64 -1.01 6.12
N LEU A 34 3.44 -1.15 7.19
CA LEU A 34 4.86 -0.77 7.17
C LEU A 34 5.67 -1.57 6.15
N TYR A 35 5.41 -2.88 6.04
CA TYR A 35 6.10 -3.75 5.10
C TYR A 35 5.91 -3.31 3.65
N LEU A 36 4.66 -3.04 3.24
CA LEU A 36 4.36 -2.55 1.88
C LEU A 36 4.87 -1.13 1.65
N ALA A 37 4.80 -0.25 2.65
CA ALA A 37 5.36 1.10 2.57
C ALA A 37 6.89 1.07 2.34
N ARG A 38 7.63 0.23 3.08
CA ARG A 38 9.08 0.03 2.89
C ARG A 38 9.41 -0.49 1.49
N HIS A 39 8.68 -1.50 1.01
CA HIS A 39 8.85 -2.02 -0.34
C HIS A 39 8.57 -0.98 -1.42
N THR A 40 7.58 -0.12 -1.19
CA THR A 40 7.20 0.96 -2.09
C THR A 40 8.28 2.04 -2.14
N SER A 41 8.77 2.48 -0.97
CA SER A 41 9.86 3.46 -0.86
C SER A 41 11.14 2.98 -1.55
N ARG A 42 11.56 1.72 -1.31
CA ARG A 42 12.75 1.13 -1.98
C ARG A 42 12.62 1.13 -3.50
N ARG A 43 11.45 0.77 -4.03
CA ARG A 43 11.17 0.79 -5.48
C ARG A 43 11.14 2.21 -6.04
N ALA A 44 10.58 3.17 -5.31
CA ALA A 44 10.57 4.58 -5.71
C ALA A 44 12.01 5.11 -5.86
N ASN A 45 12.87 4.81 -4.90
CA ASN A 45 14.27 5.25 -4.88
C ASN A 45 15.16 4.55 -5.93
N SER A 46 14.71 3.41 -6.47
CA SER A 46 15.45 2.67 -7.52
C SER A 46 14.85 2.86 -8.92
N GLY A 47 13.75 3.59 -9.03
CA GLY A 47 12.97 3.73 -10.26
C GLY A 47 13.33 4.98 -11.10
N PRO A 48 12.64 5.18 -12.24
CA PRO A 48 12.87 6.33 -13.12
C PRO A 48 12.63 7.70 -12.48
N LEU A 49 11.87 7.74 -11.37
CA LEU A 49 11.53 8.94 -10.60
C LEU A 49 12.40 9.12 -9.35
N SER A 50 13.53 8.41 -9.24
CA SER A 50 14.43 8.47 -8.09
C SER A 50 15.08 9.84 -7.87
N GLY A 51 15.10 10.72 -8.88
CA GLY A 51 15.68 12.06 -8.80
C GLY A 51 14.76 13.16 -8.27
N ASP A 52 13.49 12.87 -7.96
CA ASP A 52 12.56 13.84 -7.37
C ASP A 52 12.78 13.94 -5.85
N GLU A 53 13.77 14.72 -5.46
CA GLU A 53 14.23 14.89 -4.07
C GLU A 53 13.10 15.27 -3.08
N PRO A 54 12.24 16.30 -3.31
CA PRO A 54 11.17 16.64 -2.38
C PRO A 54 10.17 15.49 -2.15
N ARG A 55 9.77 14.83 -3.24
CA ARG A 55 8.83 13.71 -3.21
C ARG A 55 9.42 12.49 -2.49
N ASN A 56 10.65 12.12 -2.83
CA ASN A 56 11.32 10.95 -2.24
C ASN A 56 11.69 11.19 -0.77
N GLY A 57 12.01 12.44 -0.41
CA GLY A 57 12.15 12.88 0.97
C GLY A 57 10.87 12.72 1.78
N LEU A 58 9.72 13.16 1.24
CA LEU A 58 8.41 12.96 1.86
C LEU A 58 8.10 11.47 2.04
N ILE A 59 8.25 10.65 1.00
CA ILE A 59 8.04 9.20 1.08
C ILE A 59 8.93 8.57 2.16
N THR A 60 10.23 8.89 2.17
CA THR A 60 11.20 8.29 3.11
C THR A 60 10.88 8.67 4.54
N ASN A 61 10.69 9.97 4.83
CA ASN A 61 10.28 10.46 6.15
C ASN A 61 8.98 9.78 6.60
N SER A 62 8.02 9.61 5.68
CA SER A 62 6.73 8.98 6.02
C SER A 62 6.88 7.52 6.44
N VAL A 63 7.71 6.75 5.72
CA VAL A 63 8.00 5.35 6.06
C VAL A 63 8.79 5.24 7.37
N GLU A 64 9.70 6.17 7.63
CA GLU A 64 10.44 6.22 8.90
C GLU A 64 9.51 6.50 10.09
N ARG A 65 8.63 7.51 9.99
CA ARG A 65 7.63 7.81 11.02
C ARG A 65 6.66 6.67 11.25
N LEU A 66 6.22 6.00 10.18
CA LEU A 66 5.42 4.79 10.29
C LEU A 66 6.18 3.68 11.01
N GLY A 67 7.46 3.50 10.73
CA GLY A 67 8.33 2.57 11.43
C GLY A 67 8.38 2.85 12.93
N SER A 68 8.71 4.08 13.32
CA SER A 68 8.78 4.51 14.73
C SER A 68 7.48 4.25 15.48
N TYR A 69 6.33 4.57 14.86
CA TYR A 69 5.04 4.30 15.48
C TYR A 69 4.76 2.79 15.64
N VAL A 70 5.07 1.98 14.63
CA VAL A 70 4.82 0.52 14.70
C VAL A 70 5.71 -0.15 15.75
N GLU A 71 6.96 0.30 15.88
CA GLU A 71 7.91 -0.22 16.87
C GLU A 71 7.56 0.22 18.30
N SER A 72 7.12 1.46 18.48
CA SER A 72 6.77 2.01 19.80
C SER A 72 5.58 2.98 19.71
N PRO A 73 4.33 2.47 19.67
CA PRO A 73 3.13 3.29 19.58
C PRO A 73 3.03 4.26 20.76
N SER A 74 2.95 5.56 20.47
CA SER A 74 2.79 6.61 21.48
C SER A 74 2.03 7.81 20.90
N ASP A 75 1.48 8.66 21.77
CA ASP A 75 0.76 9.87 21.33
C ASP A 75 1.63 10.83 20.50
N PRO A 76 2.91 11.10 20.87
CA PRO A 76 3.80 11.89 20.02
C PRO A 76 4.01 11.29 18.63
N GLU A 77 4.27 9.98 18.54
CA GLU A 77 4.43 9.31 17.24
C GLU A 77 3.13 9.33 16.42
N ARG A 78 1.98 9.23 17.10
CA ARG A 78 0.67 9.35 16.47
C ARG A 78 0.44 10.73 15.88
N GLU A 79 0.84 11.80 16.58
CA GLU A 79 0.71 13.16 16.05
C GLU A 79 1.68 13.40 14.89
N ALA A 80 2.92 12.91 14.99
CA ALA A 80 3.88 12.96 13.88
C ALA A 80 3.35 12.23 12.63
N LEU A 81 2.67 11.10 12.79
CA LEU A 81 1.99 10.42 11.69
C LEU A 81 0.85 11.23 11.09
N ARG A 82 0.09 11.98 11.90
CA ARG A 82 -0.97 12.86 11.39
C ARG A 82 -0.41 14.04 10.61
N GLU A 83 0.73 14.59 11.03
CA GLU A 83 1.42 15.66 10.30
C GLU A 83 1.86 15.16 8.92
N VAL A 84 2.57 14.04 8.89
CA VAL A 84 2.97 13.38 7.64
C VAL A 84 1.77 13.01 6.77
N LEU A 85 0.66 12.54 7.36
CA LEU A 85 -0.54 12.22 6.59
C LEU A 85 -1.08 13.44 5.85
N ARG A 86 -1.11 14.62 6.49
CA ARG A 86 -1.55 15.87 5.84
C ARG A 86 -0.63 16.24 4.68
N GLU A 87 0.67 16.05 4.83
CA GLU A 87 1.64 16.28 3.75
C GLU A 87 1.44 15.33 2.57
N LEU A 88 1.27 14.02 2.83
CA LEU A 88 0.96 13.03 1.80
C LEU A 88 -0.35 13.36 1.07
N GLU A 89 -1.38 13.72 1.83
CA GLU A 89 -2.69 14.09 1.28
C GLU A 89 -2.59 15.33 0.37
N SER A 90 -1.73 16.28 0.73
CA SER A 90 -1.51 17.52 -0.04
C SER A 90 -1.00 17.27 -1.46
N VAL A 91 -0.26 16.18 -1.71
CA VAL A 91 0.25 15.82 -3.04
C VAL A 91 -0.88 15.42 -3.98
N ASN A 92 -1.92 14.77 -3.45
CA ASN A 92 -3.08 14.29 -4.20
C ASN A 92 -4.36 15.05 -3.81
N ASN A 93 -4.26 16.31 -3.38
CA ASN A 93 -5.39 17.05 -2.79
C ASN A 93 -6.40 17.63 -3.80
N GLU A 94 -6.20 17.36 -5.09
CA GLU A 94 -7.07 17.89 -6.13
C GLU A 94 -8.33 17.05 -6.26
N TYR A 95 -9.45 17.73 -6.43
CA TYR A 95 -10.74 17.10 -6.65
C TYR A 95 -11.39 17.68 -7.91
N GLU A 96 -12.00 16.81 -8.69
CA GLU A 96 -12.77 17.17 -9.86
C GLU A 96 -14.25 16.87 -9.62
N SER A 97 -15.10 17.81 -10.04
CA SER A 97 -16.54 17.62 -10.02
C SER A 97 -16.97 16.92 -11.31
N ILE A 98 -17.51 15.71 -11.18
CA ILE A 98 -18.13 14.96 -12.28
C ILE A 98 -19.65 14.84 -12.03
N PRO A 99 -20.47 14.49 -13.04
CA PRO A 99 -21.94 14.43 -12.90
C PRO A 99 -22.45 13.54 -11.75
N TYR A 100 -21.64 12.60 -11.27
CA TYR A 100 -21.99 11.64 -10.23
C TYR A 100 -21.27 11.88 -8.88
N GLY A 101 -20.59 13.02 -8.72
CA GLY A 101 -19.96 13.41 -7.45
C GLY A 101 -18.60 14.07 -7.59
N MET A 102 -17.94 14.28 -6.45
CA MET A 102 -16.54 14.74 -6.40
C MET A 102 -15.60 13.54 -6.42
N VAL A 103 -14.60 13.56 -7.29
CA VAL A 103 -13.56 12.53 -7.37
C VAL A 103 -12.21 13.12 -7.07
N ARG A 104 -11.38 12.39 -6.32
CA ARG A 104 -10.00 12.79 -6.03
C ARG A 104 -9.11 12.45 -7.21
N ILE A 105 -8.33 13.40 -7.68
CA ILE A 105 -7.36 13.21 -8.76
C ILE A 105 -6.04 12.72 -8.16
N ILE A 106 -5.67 11.48 -8.52
CA ILE A 106 -4.43 10.87 -8.05
C ILE A 106 -3.31 11.20 -9.04
N ARG A 107 -2.43 12.12 -8.64
CA ARG A 107 -1.25 12.53 -9.41
C ARG A 107 -0.07 11.60 -9.16
N ASP A 108 0.06 11.11 -7.93
CA ASP A 108 1.15 10.23 -7.54
C ASP A 108 0.65 8.99 -6.81
N LYS A 109 0.76 7.85 -7.51
CA LYS A 109 0.34 6.55 -6.99
C LYS A 109 1.28 6.02 -5.89
N ILE A 110 2.57 6.36 -5.89
CA ILE A 110 3.50 5.93 -4.83
C ILE A 110 3.16 6.66 -3.53
N VAL A 111 2.90 7.97 -3.60
CA VAL A 111 2.44 8.74 -2.45
C VAL A 111 1.11 8.22 -1.95
N LEU A 112 0.17 7.88 -2.84
CA LEU A 112 -1.11 7.27 -2.45
C LEU A 112 -0.94 5.94 -1.69
N ILE A 113 0.00 5.08 -2.12
CA ILE A 113 0.29 3.81 -1.42
C ILE A 113 0.75 4.11 0.01
N VAL A 114 1.68 5.05 0.20
CA VAL A 114 2.18 5.41 1.53
C VAL A 114 1.10 6.10 2.38
N GLU A 115 0.25 6.92 1.77
CA GLU A 115 -0.92 7.54 2.40
C GLU A 115 -1.86 6.49 3.00
N HIS A 116 -2.23 5.46 2.22
CA HIS A 116 -3.05 4.35 2.72
C HIS A 116 -2.36 3.59 3.85
N ALA A 117 -1.05 3.38 3.78
CA ALA A 117 -0.31 2.71 4.86
C ALA A 117 -0.40 3.50 6.18
N VAL A 118 -0.26 4.83 6.14
CA VAL A 118 -0.41 5.68 7.32
C VAL A 118 -1.86 5.68 7.84
N ARG A 119 -2.86 5.77 6.96
CA ARG A 119 -4.28 5.70 7.34
C ARG A 119 -4.65 4.37 7.98
N CYS A 120 -4.08 3.28 7.49
CA CYS A 120 -4.29 1.92 8.00
C CYS A 120 -3.94 1.81 9.50
N VAL A 121 -3.03 2.64 9.98
CA VAL A 121 -2.59 2.68 11.37
C VAL A 121 -3.33 3.73 12.19
N LEU A 122 -3.65 4.89 11.61
CA LEU A 122 -4.31 5.99 12.32
C LEU A 122 -5.83 5.82 12.50
N SER A 123 -6.49 5.06 11.61
CA SER A 123 -7.94 4.98 11.50
C SER A 123 -8.48 3.57 11.83
N PRO A 124 -8.61 3.20 13.12
CA PRO A 124 -8.95 1.83 13.52
C PRO A 124 -10.29 1.32 12.96
N TYR A 125 -11.27 2.20 12.74
CA TYR A 125 -12.59 1.83 12.22
C TYR A 125 -12.63 1.54 10.71
N SER A 126 -11.76 2.17 9.91
CA SER A 126 -11.65 1.92 8.47
C SER A 126 -10.47 1.03 8.11
N ALA A 127 -9.68 0.62 9.10
CA ALA A 127 -8.37 0.02 8.92
C ALA A 127 -8.35 -1.25 8.04
N PRO A 128 -9.31 -2.19 8.15
CA PRO A 128 -9.39 -3.33 7.24
C PRO A 128 -9.61 -2.92 5.77
N SER A 129 -10.43 -1.89 5.54
CA SER A 129 -10.64 -1.33 4.20
C SER A 129 -9.38 -0.63 3.70
N GLU A 130 -8.70 0.14 4.56
CA GLU A 130 -7.42 0.78 4.22
C GLU A 130 -6.32 -0.25 3.89
N ALA A 131 -6.29 -1.40 4.57
CA ALA A 131 -5.34 -2.48 4.25
C ALA A 131 -5.60 -3.08 2.86
N TYR A 132 -6.88 -3.26 2.51
CA TYR A 132 -7.27 -3.68 1.16
C TYR A 132 -6.91 -2.61 0.12
N ASP A 133 -7.21 -1.34 0.38
CA ASP A 133 -6.94 -0.24 -0.55
C ASP A 133 -5.43 0.00 -0.72
N LEU A 134 -4.64 -0.17 0.34
CA LEU A 134 -3.19 -0.22 0.30
C LEU A 134 -2.69 -1.31 -0.65
N ALA A 135 -3.11 -2.55 -0.43
CA ALA A 135 -2.68 -3.69 -1.24
C ALA A 135 -3.15 -3.58 -2.69
N ARG A 136 -4.35 -3.03 -2.90
CA ARG A 136 -4.88 -2.70 -4.23
C ARG A 136 -4.01 -1.65 -4.92
N ALA A 137 -3.76 -0.52 -4.27
CA ALA A 137 -2.93 0.55 -4.82
C ALA A 137 -1.52 0.01 -5.14
N TYR A 138 -0.99 -0.88 -4.31
CA TYR A 138 0.29 -1.52 -4.50
C TYR A 138 0.32 -2.46 -5.72
N ALA A 139 -0.61 -3.41 -5.81
CA ALA A 139 -0.55 -4.52 -6.76
C ALA A 139 -1.33 -4.30 -8.07
N GLU A 140 -2.40 -3.51 -8.08
CA GLU A 140 -3.26 -3.34 -9.27
C GLU A 140 -2.49 -2.68 -10.42
N ARG A 141 -2.61 -3.26 -11.62
CA ARG A 141 -2.01 -2.74 -12.85
C ARG A 141 -3.04 -2.69 -13.97
N TYR A 142 -2.72 -1.92 -15.00
CA TYR A 142 -3.50 -1.82 -16.23
C TYR A 142 -2.63 -2.20 -17.42
N ASN A 143 -3.15 -3.08 -18.27
CA ASN A 143 -2.58 -3.39 -19.58
C ASN A 143 -3.74 -3.50 -20.58
N PRO A 144 -3.71 -2.86 -21.76
CA PRO A 144 -4.81 -2.92 -22.73
C PRO A 144 -5.27 -4.34 -23.09
N ARG A 145 -4.38 -5.34 -23.01
CA ARG A 145 -4.69 -6.74 -23.27
C ARG A 145 -5.50 -7.41 -22.16
N TYR A 146 -5.27 -7.02 -20.92
CA TYR A 146 -5.84 -7.67 -19.72
C TYR A 146 -6.86 -6.80 -18.98
N GLY A 147 -6.98 -5.52 -19.33
CA GLY A 147 -7.75 -4.55 -18.58
C GLY A 147 -7.06 -4.13 -17.27
N THR A 148 -7.86 -3.72 -16.29
CA THR A 148 -7.40 -3.32 -14.95
C THR A 148 -7.63 -4.47 -13.97
N GLY A 149 -6.60 -4.84 -13.21
CA GLY A 149 -6.73 -5.87 -12.17
C GLY A 149 -5.40 -6.43 -11.70
N LEU A 150 -5.43 -7.68 -11.23
CA LEU A 150 -4.21 -8.46 -10.99
C LEU A 150 -3.86 -9.19 -12.28
N ILE A 151 -2.88 -8.64 -12.99
CA ILE A 151 -2.41 -9.13 -14.29
C ILE A 151 -1.00 -9.72 -14.14
N PRO A 152 -0.39 -10.32 -15.17
CA PRO A 152 0.94 -10.94 -15.03
C PRO A 152 2.01 -9.99 -14.45
N GLU A 153 1.99 -8.71 -14.81
CA GLU A 153 2.89 -7.68 -14.28
C GLU A 153 2.67 -7.39 -12.78
N SER A 154 1.55 -7.84 -12.22
CA SER A 154 1.22 -7.77 -10.79
C SER A 154 1.84 -8.92 -10.00
N ALA A 155 2.30 -9.98 -10.66
CA ALA A 155 2.85 -11.18 -10.01
C ALA A 155 3.93 -10.88 -8.94
N PRO A 156 5.00 -10.08 -9.22
CA PRO A 156 6.01 -9.81 -8.20
C PRO A 156 5.45 -9.03 -7.00
N LEU A 157 4.43 -8.21 -7.21
CA LEU A 157 3.81 -7.37 -6.17
C LEU A 157 2.87 -8.19 -5.29
N VAL A 158 2.11 -9.10 -5.92
CA VAL A 158 1.31 -10.07 -5.19
C VAL A 158 2.22 -11.02 -4.41
N MET A 159 3.40 -11.37 -4.94
CA MET A 159 4.37 -12.17 -4.20
C MET A 159 4.87 -11.46 -2.96
N ASP A 160 5.15 -10.14 -2.99
CA ASP A 160 5.55 -9.43 -1.77
C ASP A 160 4.47 -9.52 -0.68
N ILE A 161 3.18 -9.45 -1.06
CA ILE A 161 2.06 -9.59 -0.13
C ILE A 161 2.04 -11.01 0.45
N VAL A 162 2.21 -12.03 -0.39
CA VAL A 162 2.25 -13.44 0.05
C VAL A 162 3.44 -13.67 0.99
N ASP A 163 4.62 -13.14 0.65
CA ASP A 163 5.84 -13.25 1.43
C ASP A 163 5.65 -12.74 2.85
N PHE A 164 5.00 -11.57 3.01
CA PHE A 164 4.68 -11.05 4.34
C PHE A 164 3.87 -12.05 5.18
N TRP A 165 2.83 -12.64 4.61
CA TRP A 165 1.95 -13.57 5.33
C TRP A 165 2.64 -14.91 5.62
N CYS A 166 3.47 -15.39 4.70
CA CYS A 166 4.28 -16.58 4.92
C CYS A 166 5.25 -16.38 6.07
N ASP A 167 5.98 -15.26 6.05
CA ASP A 167 6.93 -14.92 7.11
C ASP A 167 6.22 -14.73 8.45
N TYR A 168 5.05 -14.07 8.46
CA TYR A 168 4.28 -13.82 9.67
C TYR A 168 3.74 -15.11 10.31
N TYR A 169 3.19 -16.03 9.50
CA TYR A 169 2.64 -17.30 9.99
C TYR A 169 3.65 -18.45 10.02
N SER A 170 4.91 -18.21 9.63
CA SER A 170 5.95 -19.24 9.48
C SER A 170 5.54 -20.39 8.57
N ILE A 171 4.89 -20.06 7.44
CA ILE A 171 4.46 -21.01 6.40
C ILE A 171 5.54 -21.06 5.30
N ASP A 172 5.89 -22.26 4.82
CA ASP A 172 6.82 -22.39 3.70
C ASP A 172 6.16 -21.95 2.38
N ARG A 173 6.92 -21.25 1.54
CA ARG A 173 6.46 -20.76 0.24
C ARG A 173 6.11 -21.88 -0.72
N ASP A 174 6.70 -23.05 -0.52
CA ASP A 174 6.46 -24.24 -1.34
C ASP A 174 5.16 -24.97 -0.98
N ASP A 175 4.57 -24.66 0.18
CA ASP A 175 3.27 -25.19 0.60
C ASP A 175 2.07 -24.43 0.00
N LEU A 176 2.32 -23.42 -0.88
CA LEU A 176 1.32 -22.52 -1.49
C LEU A 176 1.21 -22.60 -3.02
#